data_AF-A0A0J0XNR2-F1
#
_entry.id   AF-A0A0J0XNR2-F1
#
_cell.length_a   1.000
_cell.length_b   1.000
_cell.length_c   1.000
_cell.angle_alpha   90.00
_cell.angle_beta   90.00
_cell.angle_gamma   90.00
#
_symmetry.space_group_name_H-M   'P 1'
#
loop_
_entity.id
_entity.type
_entity.pdbx_description
1 polymer ?
#
loop_
_entity_poly.entity_id
_entity_poly.type
_entity_poly.pdbx_seq_one_letter_code
_entity_poly.pdbx_strand_id
1 'polypeptide(L)'
;MPRSHAARTCTACKRGKRRCELPTSSQRLEGGVPLAPSDACARCRRLKSVCVLDGTYRYAHLHTLTPSSASAAGDDGSPNGKSHNSLMSHPRNLEEYEGYFPRFLPLSLMREFHRQALESYQPPPIRDPPPESILDELVSDELAQEAAIWCSERVPLWVPFTPPIMELRRLRQSAGGASPSLLYLEAVQYLAAAEFSVIPHQLSDPLYTLVRSCRADLFLKPTDIHAPQVLLFAATFVGLNESVSDSLNPPAAEMAALALRSSKTVGLQGRISRVLAATHVAVGYLGDDDNYFARYSSLELPTMAELVALQVQVEGAKLTPTQQTGCLAVVLRCRAWIHFTRCITQCAEAERDEEPTRLASVDDARSKWRDACLALDAERTALLEHTPSILAWLELENAALDQVLSGIALQVTLGWGFTPDFFHDVIKRTAGSANLQAFIAIHGPTLAETAECALASTSNLPRGELYPTALTCTYGVRAFLTGLEVHAGCLKFWGVGPPREVVWRSVMRGAAETIRQLKGGGMVVRISNAVAAAVRETIPRWKAQVVNRTQHAPRRASPPSDVKMDGSTYGSNHNSDGSDQATVASFAEWIAGIDWHQSSNDVATPMSFGSGSSTGY
;
A
#
# COMPACT_ATOMS: atom_id res chain seq x y z
N MET A 1 -41.34 -12.96 25.47
CA MET A 1 -40.19 -13.29 24.59
C MET A 1 -39.67 -12.01 23.95
N PRO A 2 -38.38 -11.65 24.15
CA PRO A 2 -37.83 -10.44 23.57
C PRO A 2 -37.82 -10.56 22.04
N ARG A 3 -38.41 -9.57 21.35
CA ARG A 3 -38.46 -9.51 19.88
C ARG A 3 -37.04 -9.30 19.36
N SER A 4 -36.38 -10.37 18.92
CA SER A 4 -35.06 -10.27 18.30
C SER A 4 -35.16 -9.40 17.04
N HIS A 5 -34.29 -8.40 16.94
CA HIS A 5 -34.11 -7.63 15.71
C HIS A 5 -33.53 -8.58 14.64
N ALA A 6 -34.40 -9.20 13.84
CA ALA A 6 -33.97 -10.09 12.76
C ALA A 6 -33.29 -9.29 11.64
N ALA A 7 -31.95 -9.21 11.69
CA ALA A 7 -31.13 -8.61 10.65
C ALA A 7 -31.23 -9.37 9.32
N ARG A 8 -31.00 -8.68 8.19
CA ARG A 8 -31.05 -9.27 6.84
C ARG A 8 -29.73 -9.98 6.52
N THR A 9 -29.57 -11.19 7.06
CA THR A 9 -28.29 -11.92 7.10
C THR A 9 -27.98 -12.78 5.88
N CYS A 10 -28.95 -13.10 5.01
CA CYS A 10 -28.68 -13.83 3.76
C CYS A 10 -28.90 -12.96 2.51
N THR A 11 -28.14 -13.23 1.44
CA THR A 11 -28.12 -12.42 0.21
C THR A 11 -29.50 -12.30 -0.44
N ALA A 12 -30.28 -13.39 -0.46
CA ALA A 12 -31.63 -13.41 -1.04
C ALA A 12 -32.64 -12.57 -0.25
N CYS A 13 -32.60 -12.64 1.10
CA CYS A 13 -33.47 -11.81 1.93
C CYS A 13 -33.05 -10.34 1.91
N LYS A 14 -31.74 -10.07 1.80
CA LYS A 14 -31.19 -8.72 1.64
C LYS A 14 -31.65 -8.07 0.33
N ARG A 15 -31.51 -8.75 -0.82
CA ARG A 15 -32.01 -8.29 -2.13
C ARG A 15 -33.52 -8.04 -2.10
N GLY A 16 -34.28 -8.95 -1.51
CA GLY A 16 -35.72 -8.80 -1.37
C GLY A 16 -36.18 -7.80 -0.32
N LYS A 17 -35.27 -7.12 0.41
CA LYS A 17 -35.54 -6.23 1.54
C LYS A 17 -36.44 -6.84 2.63
N ARG A 18 -36.33 -8.14 2.89
CA ARG A 18 -37.20 -8.89 3.83
C ARG A 18 -36.40 -9.44 5.00
N ARG A 19 -37.10 -9.70 6.12
CA ARG A 19 -36.49 -10.28 7.33
C ARG A 19 -35.97 -11.69 7.06
N CYS A 20 -34.85 -12.02 7.72
CA CYS A 20 -34.20 -13.31 7.62
C CYS A 20 -34.25 -13.99 9.00
N GLU A 21 -34.89 -15.14 9.09
CA GLU A 21 -34.95 -15.95 10.32
C GLU A 21 -34.09 -17.20 10.09
N LEU A 22 -32.84 -17.14 10.55
CA LEU A 22 -31.89 -18.26 10.46
C LEU A 22 -32.06 -19.19 11.67
N PRO A 23 -31.97 -20.52 11.46
CA PRO A 23 -31.79 -21.47 12.55
C PRO A 23 -30.53 -21.16 13.37
N THR A 24 -30.53 -21.53 14.66
CA THR A 24 -29.38 -21.32 15.55
C THR A 24 -28.13 -22.07 15.08
N SER A 25 -28.29 -23.26 14.48
CA SER A 25 -27.19 -24.03 13.88
C SER A 25 -26.44 -23.24 12.82
N SER A 26 -27.17 -22.45 12.05
CA SER A 26 -26.66 -21.73 10.88
C SER A 26 -25.93 -20.43 11.24
N GLN A 27 -26.06 -19.94 12.48
CA GLN A 27 -25.34 -18.76 12.96
C GLN A 27 -23.83 -19.02 13.12
N ARG A 28 -23.41 -20.29 13.16
CA ARG A 28 -22.01 -20.70 13.31
C ARG A 28 -21.32 -21.04 11.98
N LEU A 29 -22.06 -21.08 10.87
CA LEU A 29 -21.53 -21.43 9.55
C LEU A 29 -20.83 -20.24 8.90
N GLU A 30 -19.82 -20.53 8.07
CA GLU A 30 -19.04 -19.51 7.36
C GLU A 30 -19.86 -18.76 6.29
N GLY A 31 -19.54 -17.49 6.07
CA GLY A 31 -20.21 -16.65 5.07
C GLY A 31 -19.79 -17.00 3.65
N GLY A 32 -20.64 -16.73 2.67
CA GLY A 32 -20.33 -16.93 1.24
C GLY A 32 -20.62 -18.33 0.69
N VAL A 33 -20.90 -19.32 1.53
CA VAL A 33 -21.25 -20.68 1.11
C VAL A 33 -22.78 -20.87 1.08
N PRO A 34 -23.36 -21.56 0.08
CA PRO A 34 -24.76 -21.98 0.10
C PRO A 34 -25.06 -22.86 1.31
N LEU A 35 -26.08 -22.50 2.09
CA LEU A 35 -26.52 -23.31 3.21
C LEU A 35 -27.33 -24.52 2.75
N ALA A 36 -27.13 -25.65 3.43
CA ALA A 36 -28.01 -26.81 3.31
C ALA A 36 -29.48 -26.42 3.65
N PRO A 37 -30.50 -27.11 3.11
CA PRO A 37 -31.91 -26.76 3.36
C PRO A 37 -32.30 -26.74 4.85
N SER A 38 -31.68 -27.59 5.67
CA SER A 38 -31.81 -27.63 7.15
C SER A 38 -31.36 -26.33 7.82
N ASP A 39 -30.38 -25.66 7.23
CA ASP A 39 -29.72 -24.46 7.73
C ASP A 39 -30.15 -23.18 6.99
N ALA A 40 -30.84 -23.31 5.86
CA ALA A 40 -31.42 -22.18 5.15
C ALA A 40 -32.43 -21.44 6.04
N CYS A 41 -32.50 -20.11 5.90
CA CYS A 41 -33.47 -19.30 6.63
C CYS A 41 -34.91 -19.71 6.26
N ALA A 42 -35.86 -19.51 7.17
CA ALA A 42 -37.25 -19.96 7.02
C ALA A 42 -37.89 -19.51 5.69
N ARG A 43 -37.56 -18.29 5.23
CA ARG A 43 -38.05 -17.74 3.97
C ARG A 43 -37.41 -18.40 2.75
N CYS A 44 -36.08 -18.51 2.71
CA CYS A 44 -35.40 -19.13 1.58
C CYS A 44 -35.77 -20.61 1.44
N ARG A 45 -35.96 -21.31 2.57
CA ARG A 45 -36.48 -22.68 2.61
C ARG A 45 -37.88 -22.78 2.02
N ARG A 46 -38.80 -21.90 2.42
CA ARG A 46 -40.18 -21.86 1.89
C ARG A 46 -40.22 -21.56 0.39
N LEU A 47 -39.38 -20.65 -0.07
CA LEU A 47 -39.28 -20.26 -1.48
C LEU A 47 -38.44 -21.23 -2.33
N LYS A 48 -37.87 -22.28 -1.74
CA LYS A 48 -36.91 -23.19 -2.38
C LYS A 48 -35.76 -22.44 -3.10
N SER A 49 -35.35 -21.30 -2.56
CA SER A 49 -34.27 -20.47 -3.10
C SER A 49 -32.96 -20.70 -2.35
N VAL A 50 -31.83 -20.65 -3.04
CA VAL A 50 -30.50 -20.80 -2.41
C VAL A 50 -30.27 -19.74 -1.34
N CYS A 51 -29.97 -20.17 -0.12
CA CYS A 51 -29.70 -19.28 1.02
C CYS A 51 -28.18 -19.17 1.21
N VAL A 52 -27.60 -18.00 0.91
CA VAL A 52 -26.16 -17.73 1.12
C VAL A 52 -26.01 -16.70 2.24
N LEU A 53 -25.23 -17.01 3.27
CA LEU A 53 -24.93 -16.08 4.36
C LEU A 53 -24.04 -14.94 3.88
N ASP A 54 -24.41 -13.71 4.23
CA ASP A 54 -23.60 -12.53 3.98
C ASP A 54 -22.57 -12.35 5.10
N GLY A 55 -21.29 -12.60 4.80
CA GLY A 55 -20.19 -12.55 5.76
C GLY A 55 -19.97 -11.18 6.41
N THR A 56 -20.54 -10.10 5.86
CA THR A 56 -20.36 -8.74 6.38
C THR A 56 -21.05 -8.47 7.73
N TYR A 57 -22.09 -9.24 8.11
CA TYR A 57 -22.87 -8.99 9.33
C TYR A 57 -22.44 -9.80 10.56
N ARG A 58 -21.53 -10.78 10.40
CA ARG A 58 -21.15 -11.72 11.47
C ARG A 58 -20.30 -11.06 12.56
N TYR A 59 -19.43 -10.11 12.19
CA TYR A 59 -18.54 -9.42 13.13
C TYR A 59 -19.28 -8.44 14.05
N ALA A 60 -20.34 -7.78 13.57
CA ALA A 60 -21.11 -6.82 14.38
C ALA A 60 -21.91 -7.48 15.52
N HIS A 61 -22.27 -8.77 15.38
CA HIS A 61 -23.15 -9.46 16.33
C HIS A 61 -22.40 -10.24 17.42
N LEU A 62 -21.13 -10.60 17.19
CA LEU A 62 -20.28 -11.24 18.20
C LEU A 62 -19.81 -10.25 19.28
N HIS A 63 -19.67 -8.97 18.93
CA HIS A 63 -19.30 -7.91 19.88
C HIS A 63 -20.46 -7.33 20.71
N THR A 64 -21.72 -7.66 20.37
CA THR A 64 -22.91 -7.19 21.12
C THR A 64 -23.43 -8.19 22.16
N LEU A 65 -22.84 -9.39 22.24
CA LEU A 65 -23.25 -10.44 23.18
C LEU A 65 -22.27 -10.67 24.34
N THR A 66 -21.20 -9.87 24.44
CA THR A 66 -20.34 -9.83 25.63
C THR A 66 -20.92 -8.81 26.61
N PRO A 67 -21.46 -9.20 27.77
CA PRO A 67 -21.90 -8.23 28.77
C PRO A 67 -20.67 -7.54 29.34
N SER A 68 -20.51 -6.25 29.02
CA SER A 68 -19.57 -5.37 29.70
C SER A 68 -19.98 -5.26 31.16
N SER A 69 -19.12 -5.72 32.07
CA SER A 69 -19.26 -5.49 33.50
C SER A 69 -19.17 -3.98 33.76
N ALA A 70 -20.30 -3.39 34.12
CA ALA A 70 -20.40 -1.99 34.52
C ALA A 70 -19.51 -1.73 35.75
N SER A 71 -18.58 -0.79 35.63
CA SER A 71 -18.05 -0.04 36.77
C SER A 71 -18.49 1.41 36.64
N ALA A 72 -18.92 1.94 37.77
CA ALA A 72 -19.78 3.10 37.92
C ALA A 72 -19.05 4.44 37.74
N ALA A 73 -19.88 5.45 37.52
CA ALA A 73 -19.57 6.86 37.35
C ALA A 73 -18.70 7.47 38.46
N GLY A 74 -17.83 8.39 38.03
CA GLY A 74 -17.30 9.49 38.82
C GLY A 74 -17.34 10.73 37.95
N ASP A 75 -18.38 11.53 38.16
CA ASP A 75 -18.61 12.86 37.60
C ASP A 75 -17.81 13.84 38.45
N ASP A 76 -16.85 14.57 37.86
CA ASP A 76 -16.31 15.79 38.47
C ASP A 76 -15.81 16.73 37.38
N GLY A 77 -16.50 17.87 37.28
CA GLY A 77 -16.25 18.91 36.31
C GLY A 77 -15.03 19.75 36.64
N SER A 78 -14.21 20.01 35.62
CA SER A 78 -13.37 21.21 35.57
C SER A 78 -13.08 21.60 34.11
N PRO A 79 -13.44 22.82 33.66
CA PRO A 79 -13.22 23.27 32.30
C PRO A 79 -11.89 24.03 32.23
N ASN A 80 -10.77 23.32 32.10
CA ASN A 80 -9.52 23.84 31.52
C ASN A 80 -8.42 22.77 31.63
N GLY A 81 -8.50 21.75 30.77
CA GLY A 81 -7.40 20.84 30.52
C GLY A 81 -7.14 20.84 29.02
N LYS A 82 -5.99 21.38 28.59
CA LYS A 82 -5.46 21.07 27.25
C LYS A 82 -5.45 19.56 27.14
N SER A 83 -6.23 18.99 26.23
CA SER A 83 -6.31 17.54 26.08
C SER A 83 -4.91 17.02 25.77
N HIS A 84 -4.32 16.28 26.70
CA HIS A 84 -3.24 15.38 26.34
C HIS A 84 -3.88 14.32 25.44
N ASN A 85 -3.82 14.55 24.12
CA ASN A 85 -4.15 13.55 23.12
C ASN A 85 -3.14 12.40 23.31
N SER A 86 -3.55 11.39 24.05
CA SER A 86 -2.80 10.14 24.13
C SER A 86 -2.83 9.51 22.74
N LEU A 87 -1.66 9.21 22.17
CA LEU A 87 -1.49 8.49 20.89
C LEU A 87 -2.22 7.13 20.86
N MET A 88 -2.76 6.66 22.00
CA MET A 88 -3.47 5.39 22.15
C MET A 88 -5.00 5.49 22.08
N SER A 89 -5.59 6.68 21.94
CA SER A 89 -7.05 6.82 21.74
C SER A 89 -7.38 7.10 20.27
N HIS A 90 -8.07 6.15 19.63
CA HIS A 90 -8.64 6.37 18.29
C HIS A 90 -9.57 7.59 18.28
N PRO A 91 -9.48 8.49 17.28
CA PRO A 91 -10.40 9.61 17.15
C PRO A 91 -11.83 9.11 16.98
N ARG A 92 -12.77 9.65 17.77
CA ARG A 92 -14.17 9.23 17.82
C ARG A 92 -15.02 9.87 16.71
N ASN A 93 -14.55 11.00 16.18
CA ASN A 93 -15.21 11.80 15.16
C ASN A 93 -14.17 12.49 14.25
N LEU A 94 -14.67 13.15 13.22
CA LEU A 94 -13.87 13.81 12.19
C LEU A 94 -13.11 15.02 12.72
N GLU A 95 -13.67 15.74 13.70
CA GLU A 95 -13.01 16.88 14.34
C GLU A 95 -11.82 16.46 15.20
N GLU A 96 -11.95 15.36 15.96
CA GLU A 96 -10.85 14.75 16.70
C GLU A 96 -9.76 14.26 15.75
N TYR A 97 -10.13 13.65 14.62
CA TYR A 97 -9.20 13.14 13.62
C TYR A 97 -8.22 14.21 13.13
N GLU A 98 -8.62 15.46 12.95
CA GLU A 98 -7.70 16.53 12.50
C GLU A 98 -6.65 16.92 13.56
N GLY A 99 -6.97 16.74 14.84
CA GLY A 99 -6.04 17.00 15.95
C GLY A 99 -5.03 15.87 16.20
N TYR A 100 -5.25 14.68 15.64
CA TYR A 100 -4.34 13.54 15.76
C TYR A 100 -3.32 13.45 14.63
N PHE A 101 -3.54 14.13 13.50
CA PHE A 101 -2.79 13.92 12.26
C PHE A 101 -1.97 15.16 11.87
N PRO A 102 -0.75 15.38 12.43
CA PRO A 102 0.22 16.27 11.83
C PRO A 102 0.58 15.80 10.41
N ARG A 103 0.89 16.76 9.54
CA ARG A 103 0.97 16.70 8.05
C ARG A 103 1.93 15.66 7.44
N PHE A 104 2.58 14.85 8.27
CA PHE A 104 3.57 13.83 7.93
C PHE A 104 3.13 12.40 8.29
N LEU A 105 1.87 12.24 8.69
CA LEU A 105 1.44 11.07 9.44
C LEU A 105 1.63 9.71 8.74
N PRO A 106 1.55 9.53 7.40
CA PRO A 106 1.88 8.23 6.80
C PRO A 106 3.31 7.77 7.11
N LEU A 107 4.25 8.71 7.22
CA LEU A 107 5.68 8.45 7.45
C LEU A 107 6.04 8.51 8.94
N SER A 108 5.42 9.43 9.70
CA SER A 108 5.55 9.48 11.16
C SER A 108 4.90 8.26 11.85
N LEU A 109 3.75 7.76 11.38
CA LEU A 109 3.19 6.48 11.82
C LEU A 109 4.09 5.33 11.42
N MET A 110 4.71 5.32 10.23
CA MET A 110 5.67 4.29 9.83
C MET A 110 6.90 4.29 10.74
N ARG A 111 7.44 5.46 11.08
CA ARG A 111 8.58 5.65 12.00
C ARG A 111 8.22 5.24 13.42
N GLU A 112 7.05 5.63 13.91
CA GLU A 112 6.53 5.22 15.22
C GLU A 112 6.19 3.73 15.25
N PHE A 113 5.70 3.17 14.14
CA PHE A 113 5.51 1.73 13.97
C PHE A 113 6.82 0.98 14.06
N HIS A 114 7.82 1.46 13.32
CA HIS A 114 9.16 0.89 13.32
C HIS A 114 9.77 0.99 14.72
N ARG A 115 9.68 2.16 15.37
CA ARG A 115 10.18 2.41 16.72
C ARG A 115 9.47 1.58 17.80
N GLN A 116 8.14 1.48 17.80
CA GLN A 116 7.40 0.67 18.76
C GLN A 116 7.58 -0.83 18.53
N ALA A 117 7.78 -1.27 17.28
CA ALA A 117 8.21 -2.64 16.99
C ALA A 117 9.64 -2.94 17.50
N LEU A 118 10.45 -1.91 17.75
CA LEU A 118 11.83 -2.01 18.25
C LEU A 118 11.96 -1.86 19.78
N GLU A 119 11.01 -1.22 20.48
CA GLU A 119 11.23 -0.73 21.85
C GLU A 119 10.72 -1.63 23.00
N SER A 120 9.86 -2.61 22.75
CA SER A 120 9.23 -3.39 23.84
C SER A 120 9.76 -4.82 23.95
N TYR A 121 10.91 -5.01 24.61
CA TYR A 121 11.32 -6.17 25.45
C TYR A 121 12.86 -6.19 25.67
N GLN A 122 13.33 -6.71 26.82
CA GLN A 122 14.78 -6.86 27.11
C GLN A 122 15.32 -8.17 26.53
N PRO A 123 16.48 -8.17 25.85
CA PRO A 123 16.99 -9.36 25.18
C PRO A 123 17.38 -10.46 26.20
N PRO A 124 17.09 -11.75 25.92
CA PRO A 124 17.74 -12.83 26.64
C PRO A 124 19.24 -12.86 26.29
N PRO A 125 20.11 -13.33 27.20
CA PRO A 125 21.54 -13.37 26.96
C PRO A 125 21.86 -14.21 25.72
N ILE A 126 22.81 -13.70 24.92
CA ILE A 126 23.41 -14.42 23.79
C ILE A 126 23.91 -15.76 24.33
N ARG A 127 23.23 -16.85 23.94
CA ARG A 127 23.75 -18.20 24.14
C ARG A 127 24.80 -18.47 23.06
N ASP A 128 25.74 -19.36 23.38
CA ASP A 128 26.75 -19.84 22.44
C ASP A 128 26.14 -20.15 21.05
N PRO A 129 26.87 -19.88 19.95
CA PRO A 129 26.36 -20.13 18.61
C PRO A 129 25.85 -21.57 18.50
N PRO A 130 24.66 -21.78 17.92
CA PRO A 130 24.10 -23.14 17.78
C PRO A 130 25.13 -24.02 17.05
N PRO A 131 25.41 -25.25 17.53
CA PRO A 131 26.34 -26.15 16.86
C PRO A 131 25.96 -26.34 15.39
N GLU A 132 26.98 -26.32 14.52
CA GLU A 132 26.85 -26.32 13.06
C GLU A 132 26.06 -27.53 12.51
N SER A 133 25.99 -28.64 13.27
CA SER A 133 25.20 -29.82 12.93
C SER A 133 23.70 -29.60 12.98
N ILE A 134 23.23 -28.53 13.66
CA ILE A 134 21.80 -28.28 13.87
C ILE A 134 21.07 -28.09 12.55
N LEU A 135 21.65 -27.40 11.56
CA LEU A 135 20.93 -27.18 10.30
C LEU A 135 20.76 -28.48 9.50
N ASP A 136 21.78 -29.34 9.51
CA ASP A 136 21.72 -30.64 8.85
C ASP A 136 20.76 -31.61 9.57
N GLU A 137 20.62 -31.49 10.90
CA GLU A 137 19.64 -32.22 11.71
C GLU A 137 18.20 -31.70 11.50
N LEU A 138 18.03 -30.39 11.31
CA LEU A 138 16.72 -29.76 11.11
C LEU A 138 16.14 -29.99 9.72
N VAL A 139 16.99 -30.01 8.69
CA VAL A 139 16.57 -30.09 7.28
C VAL A 139 17.28 -31.24 6.59
N SER A 140 16.54 -32.33 6.34
CA SER A 140 17.06 -33.49 5.60
C SER A 140 17.45 -33.13 4.17
N ASP A 141 18.25 -33.99 3.51
CA ASP A 141 18.67 -33.77 2.12
C ASP A 141 17.48 -33.74 1.15
N GLU A 142 16.41 -34.51 1.42
CA GLU A 142 15.19 -34.49 0.61
C GLU A 142 14.48 -33.15 0.70
N LEU A 143 14.28 -32.63 1.93
CA LEU A 143 13.68 -31.31 2.14
C LEU A 143 14.56 -30.21 1.57
N ALA A 144 15.88 -30.37 1.64
CA ALA A 144 16.83 -29.44 1.08
C ALA A 144 16.70 -29.33 -0.44
N GLN A 145 16.56 -30.48 -1.11
CA GLN A 145 16.38 -30.55 -2.55
C GLN A 145 15.04 -29.95 -2.98
N GLU A 146 13.96 -30.20 -2.23
CA GLU A 146 12.64 -29.61 -2.50
C GLU A 146 12.67 -28.08 -2.37
N ALA A 147 13.24 -27.57 -1.27
CA ALA A 147 13.42 -26.14 -1.07
C ALA A 147 14.33 -25.53 -2.16
N ALA A 148 15.40 -26.23 -2.56
CA ALA A 148 16.33 -25.74 -3.59
C ALA A 148 15.65 -25.50 -4.93
N ILE A 149 14.77 -26.41 -5.36
CA ILE A 149 14.00 -26.26 -6.61
C ILE A 149 13.16 -24.99 -6.53
N TRP A 150 12.33 -24.86 -5.48
CA TRP A 150 11.44 -23.72 -5.33
C TRP A 150 12.18 -22.38 -5.19
N CYS A 151 13.26 -22.34 -4.39
CA CYS A 151 14.05 -21.13 -4.19
C CYS A 151 14.79 -20.72 -5.46
N SER A 152 15.29 -21.67 -6.27
CA SER A 152 16.00 -21.37 -7.51
C SER A 152 15.13 -20.64 -8.55
N GLU A 153 13.82 -20.84 -8.50
CA GLU A 153 12.85 -20.18 -9.39
C GLU A 153 12.42 -18.80 -8.90
N ARG A 154 12.50 -18.52 -7.59
CA ARG A 154 11.86 -17.34 -6.98
C ARG A 154 12.82 -16.36 -6.33
N VAL A 155 13.85 -16.85 -5.64
CA VAL A 155 14.82 -15.98 -4.96
C VAL A 155 15.63 -15.14 -5.96
N PRO A 156 16.11 -15.69 -7.09
CA PRO A 156 16.87 -14.91 -8.06
C PRO A 156 16.09 -13.79 -8.75
N LEU A 157 14.75 -13.82 -8.71
CA LEU A 157 13.93 -12.70 -9.19
C LEU A 157 14.20 -11.42 -8.39
N TRP A 158 14.58 -11.55 -7.12
CA TRP A 158 14.76 -10.41 -6.21
C TRP A 158 16.22 -10.20 -5.81
N VAL A 159 16.99 -11.29 -5.71
CA VAL A 159 18.41 -11.28 -5.35
C VAL A 159 19.15 -12.21 -6.34
N PRO A 160 19.46 -11.74 -7.57
CA PRO A 160 19.81 -12.60 -8.71
C PRO A 160 21.03 -13.50 -8.53
N PHE A 161 21.98 -13.07 -7.72
CA PHE A 161 23.24 -13.80 -7.48
C PHE A 161 23.25 -14.52 -6.13
N THR A 162 22.07 -14.87 -5.60
CA THR A 162 21.99 -15.75 -4.43
C THR A 162 22.35 -17.17 -4.84
N PRO A 163 23.35 -17.82 -4.21
CA PRO A 163 23.70 -19.19 -4.53
C PRO A 163 22.55 -20.16 -4.17
N PRO A 164 22.33 -21.21 -4.97
CA PRO A 164 21.34 -22.23 -4.67
C PRO A 164 21.61 -22.92 -3.32
N ILE A 165 20.55 -23.34 -2.64
CA ILE A 165 20.62 -24.04 -1.34
C ILE A 165 21.65 -25.20 -1.36
N MET A 166 21.61 -26.07 -2.37
CA MET A 166 22.52 -27.23 -2.44
C MET A 166 23.98 -26.84 -2.64
N GLU A 167 24.23 -25.68 -3.26
CA GLU A 167 25.58 -25.13 -3.37
C GLU A 167 26.04 -24.56 -2.03
N LEU A 168 25.20 -23.77 -1.35
CA LEU A 168 25.49 -23.24 -0.02
C LEU A 168 25.79 -24.35 0.97
N ARG A 169 24.99 -25.41 0.98
CA ARG A 169 25.17 -26.57 1.84
C ARG A 169 26.50 -27.26 1.60
N ARG A 170 26.85 -27.50 0.33
CA ARG A 170 28.15 -28.07 -0.05
C ARG A 170 29.31 -27.18 0.37
N LEU A 171 29.20 -25.87 0.13
CA LEU A 171 30.23 -24.89 0.52
C LEU A 171 30.41 -24.86 2.03
N ARG A 172 29.31 -24.82 2.80
CA ARG A 172 29.33 -24.85 4.27
C ARG A 172 30.01 -26.12 4.79
N GLN A 173 29.63 -27.28 4.27
CA GLN A 173 30.24 -28.57 4.64
C GLN A 173 31.73 -28.63 4.28
N SER A 174 32.12 -28.10 3.11
CA SER A 174 33.54 -28.07 2.69
C SER A 174 34.41 -27.06 3.46
N ALA A 175 33.81 -25.96 3.92
CA ALA A 175 34.50 -24.91 4.67
C ALA A 175 34.68 -25.28 6.15
N GLY A 176 34.24 -26.47 6.58
CA GLY A 176 34.24 -26.87 7.98
C GLY A 176 33.29 -26.02 8.83
N GLY A 177 32.16 -25.57 8.25
CA GLY A 177 31.03 -24.94 8.95
C GLY A 177 31.22 -23.49 9.44
N ALA A 178 32.45 -22.98 9.48
CA ALA A 178 32.79 -21.73 10.17
C ALA A 178 32.33 -20.41 9.51
N SER A 179 31.49 -20.41 8.46
CA SER A 179 31.01 -19.17 7.81
C SER A 179 29.57 -18.83 8.21
N PRO A 180 29.36 -17.80 9.06
CA PRO A 180 28.03 -17.33 9.42
C PRO A 180 27.20 -16.89 8.21
N SER A 181 27.84 -16.36 7.15
CA SER A 181 27.13 -15.93 5.94
C SER A 181 26.55 -17.09 5.16
N LEU A 182 27.30 -18.19 5.00
CA LEU A 182 26.80 -19.39 4.33
C LEU A 182 25.64 -20.00 5.12
N LEU A 183 25.80 -20.12 6.45
CA LEU A 183 24.77 -20.62 7.34
C LEU A 183 23.50 -19.75 7.29
N TYR A 184 23.64 -18.43 7.32
CA TYR A 184 22.53 -17.50 7.19
C TYR A 184 21.82 -17.65 5.84
N LEU A 185 22.56 -17.62 4.72
CA LEU A 185 21.98 -17.70 3.38
C LEU A 185 21.25 -19.03 3.14
N GLU A 186 21.75 -20.12 3.71
CA GLU A 186 21.10 -21.42 3.64
C GLU A 186 19.82 -21.44 4.50
N ALA A 187 19.93 -21.06 5.78
CA ALA A 187 18.82 -21.06 6.72
C ALA A 187 17.67 -20.12 6.31
N VAL A 188 17.99 -18.93 5.78
CA VAL A 188 16.98 -17.95 5.39
C VAL A 188 16.21 -18.38 4.13
N GLN A 189 16.84 -19.13 3.23
CA GLN A 189 16.15 -19.71 2.08
C GLN A 189 15.23 -20.87 2.51
N TYR A 190 15.65 -21.70 3.47
CA TYR A 190 14.75 -22.69 4.07
C TYR A 190 13.58 -22.03 4.80
N LEU A 191 13.83 -20.93 5.52
CA LEU A 191 12.76 -20.18 6.18
C LEU A 191 11.76 -19.65 5.16
N ALA A 192 12.23 -19.09 4.04
CA ALA A 192 11.36 -18.68 2.94
C ALA A 192 10.54 -19.88 2.42
N ALA A 193 11.15 -21.04 2.16
CA ALA A 193 10.44 -22.23 1.72
C ALA A 193 9.39 -22.71 2.74
N ALA A 194 9.69 -22.67 4.04
CA ALA A 194 8.78 -23.06 5.12
C ALA A 194 7.57 -22.11 5.25
N GLU A 195 7.78 -20.81 5.11
CA GLU A 195 6.71 -19.79 5.12
C GLU A 195 5.72 -19.97 3.95
N PHE A 196 6.21 -20.52 2.84
CA PHE A 196 5.41 -20.87 1.66
C PHE A 196 4.92 -22.32 1.67
N SER A 197 5.13 -23.05 2.77
CA SER A 197 4.70 -24.45 2.93
C SER A 197 5.26 -25.40 1.87
N VAL A 198 6.41 -25.06 1.30
CA VAL A 198 7.18 -25.94 0.39
C VAL A 198 7.85 -27.05 1.20
N ILE A 199 8.36 -26.69 2.38
CA ILE A 199 8.81 -27.63 3.41
C ILE A 199 7.93 -27.46 4.65
N PRO A 200 7.95 -28.40 5.62
CA PRO A 200 7.09 -28.34 6.79
C PRO A 200 7.18 -27.00 7.54
N HIS A 201 6.05 -26.31 7.71
CA HIS A 201 5.98 -24.99 8.36
C HIS A 201 6.47 -25.00 9.83
N GLN A 202 6.46 -26.17 10.48
CA GLN A 202 7.01 -26.36 11.83
C GLN A 202 8.52 -26.04 11.92
N LEU A 203 9.22 -26.02 10.78
CA LEU A 203 10.62 -25.64 10.71
C LEU A 203 10.84 -24.12 10.77
N SER A 204 9.80 -23.29 10.59
CA SER A 204 9.94 -21.83 10.60
C SER A 204 10.56 -21.32 11.91
N ASP A 205 10.08 -21.76 13.08
CA ASP A 205 10.57 -21.28 14.39
C ASP A 205 12.05 -21.61 14.66
N PRO A 206 12.54 -22.87 14.49
CA PRO A 206 13.95 -23.17 14.69
C PRO A 206 14.84 -22.52 13.62
N LEU A 207 14.40 -22.45 12.36
CA LEU A 207 15.15 -21.75 11.29
C LEU A 207 15.25 -20.25 11.59
N TYR A 208 14.17 -19.63 12.06
CA TYR A 208 14.15 -18.24 12.46
C TYR A 208 15.16 -17.98 13.59
N THR A 209 15.22 -18.87 14.58
CA THR A 209 16.19 -18.78 15.69
C THR A 209 17.63 -18.83 15.17
N LEU A 210 17.91 -19.69 14.19
CA LEU A 210 19.22 -19.84 13.56
C LEU A 210 19.61 -18.63 12.70
N VAL A 211 18.68 -18.14 11.88
CA VAL A 211 18.87 -16.91 11.09
C VAL A 211 19.20 -15.75 12.01
N ARG A 212 18.51 -15.64 13.15
CA ARG A 212 18.76 -14.61 14.17
C ARG A 212 20.12 -14.74 14.84
N SER A 213 20.60 -15.95 15.15
CA SER A 213 21.93 -16.10 15.77
C SER A 213 23.07 -15.70 14.83
N CYS A 214 22.95 -16.01 13.54
CA CYS A 214 23.97 -15.64 12.54
C CYS A 214 24.08 -14.12 12.34
N ARG A 215 22.99 -13.39 12.57
CA ARG A 215 22.89 -11.95 12.30
C ARG A 215 23.82 -11.09 13.15
N ALA A 216 23.93 -11.37 14.46
CA ALA A 216 24.74 -10.56 15.35
C ALA A 216 26.20 -10.49 14.88
N ASP A 217 26.75 -11.62 14.43
CA ASP A 217 28.13 -11.71 13.93
C ASP A 217 28.28 -11.01 12.57
N LEU A 218 27.29 -11.17 11.70
CA LEU A 218 27.31 -10.63 10.33
C LEU A 218 27.19 -9.10 10.29
N PHE A 219 26.42 -8.50 11.19
CA PHE A 219 26.24 -7.05 11.22
C PHE A 219 27.43 -6.33 11.85
N LEU A 220 28.11 -6.95 12.81
CA LEU A 220 29.28 -6.35 13.47
C LEU A 220 30.54 -6.42 12.60
N LYS A 221 30.71 -7.48 11.80
CA LYS A 221 31.89 -7.68 10.93
C LYS A 221 31.56 -8.40 9.61
N PRO A 222 30.97 -7.71 8.60
CA PRO A 222 30.68 -8.29 7.29
C PRO A 222 31.97 -8.41 6.45
N THR A 223 32.88 -9.30 6.83
CA THR A 223 34.21 -9.40 6.20
C THR A 223 34.35 -10.54 5.19
N ASP A 224 33.41 -11.49 5.16
CA ASP A 224 33.48 -12.60 4.21
C ASP A 224 32.95 -12.24 2.81
N ILE A 225 33.24 -13.10 1.84
CA ILE A 225 32.91 -12.89 0.42
C ILE A 225 31.41 -12.93 0.10
N HIS A 226 30.58 -13.47 1.00
CA HIS A 226 29.14 -13.63 0.86
C HIS A 226 28.35 -12.57 1.65
N ALA A 227 29.02 -11.82 2.51
CA ALA A 227 28.41 -10.76 3.32
C ALA A 227 27.59 -9.75 2.49
N PRO A 228 28.00 -9.30 1.28
CA PRO A 228 27.15 -8.43 0.47
C PRO A 228 25.80 -9.09 0.11
N GLN A 229 25.80 -10.37 -0.22
CA GLN A 229 24.58 -11.12 -0.55
C GLN A 229 23.70 -11.34 0.67
N VAL A 230 24.28 -11.65 1.84
CA VAL A 230 23.56 -11.71 3.13
C VAL A 230 22.84 -10.40 3.39
N LEU A 231 23.55 -9.28 3.32
CA LEU A 231 23.02 -7.96 3.62
C LEU A 231 21.92 -7.55 2.64
N LEU A 232 22.09 -7.86 1.36
CA LEU A 232 21.07 -7.65 0.33
C LEU A 232 19.83 -8.52 0.57
N PHE A 233 20.01 -9.81 0.85
CA PHE A 233 18.90 -10.70 1.16
C PHE A 233 18.12 -10.19 2.38
N ALA A 234 18.84 -9.79 3.43
CA ALA A 234 18.25 -9.23 4.65
C ALA A 234 17.50 -7.92 4.40
N ALA A 235 18.03 -7.04 3.55
CA ALA A 235 17.39 -5.78 3.16
C ALA A 235 16.17 -5.98 2.25
N THR A 236 16.16 -7.02 1.42
CA THR A 236 15.04 -7.34 0.52
C THR A 236 13.89 -8.03 1.26
N PHE A 237 14.20 -8.95 2.18
CA PHE A 237 13.22 -9.78 2.89
C PHE A 237 13.23 -9.53 4.40
N VAL A 238 13.13 -8.26 4.79
CA VAL A 238 13.13 -7.78 6.20
C VAL A 238 12.07 -8.48 7.07
N GLY A 239 10.95 -8.90 6.49
CA GLY A 239 9.86 -9.56 7.22
C GLY A 239 10.09 -11.04 7.56
N LEU A 240 11.02 -11.73 6.87
CA LEU A 240 11.47 -13.09 7.25
C LEU A 240 12.35 -13.06 8.51
N ASN A 241 12.55 -11.88 9.07
CA ASN A 241 13.68 -11.51 9.88
C ASN A 241 13.24 -10.78 11.16
N GLU A 242 11.92 -10.67 11.41
CA GLU A 242 11.36 -9.98 12.56
C GLU A 242 10.54 -10.90 13.49
N SER A 243 11.07 -11.09 14.69
CA SER A 243 10.37 -11.48 15.90
C SER A 243 10.47 -10.28 16.84
N VAL A 244 9.45 -9.44 16.80
CA VAL A 244 8.87 -8.57 17.86
C VAL A 244 9.79 -7.72 18.78
N SER A 245 11.13 -7.83 18.83
CA SER A 245 11.87 -7.27 19.98
C SER A 245 13.34 -6.90 19.83
N ASP A 246 13.98 -7.00 18.66
CA ASP A 246 15.43 -6.74 18.59
C ASP A 246 15.75 -5.29 18.20
N SER A 247 16.08 -4.48 19.20
CA SER A 247 16.63 -3.11 19.10
C SER A 247 18.02 -3.02 18.44
N LEU A 248 18.54 -4.15 17.94
CA LEU A 248 19.85 -4.31 17.32
C LEU A 248 19.76 -4.48 15.79
N ASN A 249 18.55 -4.44 15.21
CA ASN A 249 18.40 -4.57 13.76
C ASN A 249 18.68 -3.23 13.06
N PRO A 250 19.77 -3.11 12.28
CA PRO A 250 19.93 -1.96 11.40
C PRO A 250 18.74 -1.89 10.42
N PRO A 251 18.17 -0.70 10.15
CA PRO A 251 17.11 -0.56 9.15
C PRO A 251 17.54 -1.17 7.81
N ALA A 252 16.58 -1.59 6.98
CA ALA A 252 16.85 -2.12 5.64
C ALA A 252 17.81 -1.24 4.82
N ALA A 253 17.69 0.08 4.99
CA ALA A 253 18.56 1.09 4.39
C ALA A 253 20.02 0.97 4.84
N GLU A 254 20.26 0.73 6.12
CA GLU A 254 21.60 0.60 6.68
C GLU A 254 22.24 -0.73 6.27
N MET A 255 21.47 -1.82 6.24
CA MET A 255 21.93 -3.09 5.68
C MET A 255 22.34 -2.93 4.21
N ALA A 256 21.52 -2.23 3.42
CA ALA A 256 21.84 -1.94 2.03
C ALA A 256 23.07 -1.02 1.89
N ALA A 257 23.24 -0.03 2.76
CA ALA A 257 24.43 0.84 2.78
C ALA A 257 25.70 0.05 3.17
N LEU A 258 25.61 -0.90 4.09
CA LEU A 258 26.70 -1.83 4.40
C LEU A 258 27.01 -2.74 3.20
N ALA A 259 25.98 -3.27 2.53
CA ALA A 259 26.15 -4.07 1.32
C ALA A 259 26.88 -3.27 0.23
N LEU A 260 26.48 -2.00 0.05
CA LEU A 260 27.09 -1.08 -0.90
C LEU A 260 28.59 -0.87 -0.62
N ARG A 261 28.95 -0.61 0.65
CA ARG A 261 30.34 -0.43 1.10
C ARG A 261 31.19 -1.70 0.99
N SER A 262 30.58 -2.86 1.20
CA SER A 262 31.25 -4.17 1.12
C SER A 262 31.45 -4.67 -0.32
N SER A 263 30.66 -4.17 -1.29
CA SER A 263 30.72 -4.58 -2.70
C SER A 263 31.94 -4.01 -3.42
N LYS A 264 33.08 -4.69 -3.30
CA LYS A 264 34.36 -4.36 -3.97
C LYS A 264 34.48 -4.92 -5.38
N THR A 265 33.52 -5.70 -5.86
CA THR A 265 33.67 -6.49 -7.08
C THR A 265 33.30 -5.70 -8.35
N VAL A 266 34.17 -5.79 -9.36
CA VAL A 266 34.03 -5.08 -10.65
C VAL A 266 33.15 -5.86 -11.66
N GLY A 267 32.93 -7.16 -11.42
CA GLY A 267 32.14 -8.02 -12.30
C GLY A 267 30.64 -7.74 -12.31
N LEU A 268 29.92 -8.39 -13.23
CA LEU A 268 28.46 -8.23 -13.43
C LEU A 268 27.68 -8.38 -12.11
N GLN A 269 27.98 -9.42 -11.33
CA GLN A 269 27.38 -9.66 -10.01
C GLN A 269 27.57 -8.48 -9.04
N GLY A 270 28.80 -7.95 -8.97
CA GLY A 270 29.11 -6.81 -8.10
C GLY A 270 28.36 -5.56 -8.48
N ARG A 271 28.26 -5.29 -9.79
CA ARG A 271 27.52 -4.16 -10.34
C ARG A 271 26.02 -4.27 -10.10
N ILE A 272 25.40 -5.44 -10.34
CA ILE A 272 23.98 -5.65 -10.04
C ILE A 272 23.70 -5.56 -8.53
N SER A 273 24.57 -6.16 -7.70
CA SER A 273 24.46 -6.07 -6.23
C SER A 273 24.55 -4.63 -5.75
N ARG A 274 25.42 -3.81 -6.36
CA ARG A 274 25.55 -2.38 -6.09
C ARG A 274 24.28 -1.61 -6.46
N VAL A 275 23.71 -1.88 -7.64
CA VAL A 275 22.45 -1.27 -8.11
C VAL A 275 21.30 -1.62 -7.17
N LEU A 276 21.19 -2.90 -6.77
CA LEU A 276 20.18 -3.35 -5.82
C LEU A 276 20.36 -2.66 -4.45
N ALA A 277 21.59 -2.64 -3.92
CA ALA A 277 21.90 -1.98 -2.66
C ALA A 277 21.52 -0.48 -2.69
N ALA A 278 21.96 0.24 -3.73
CA ALA A 278 21.66 1.67 -3.89
C ALA A 278 20.15 1.93 -3.96
N THR A 279 19.41 1.05 -4.64
CA THR A 279 17.94 1.11 -4.69
C THR A 279 17.32 0.92 -3.30
N HIS A 280 17.79 -0.05 -2.51
CA HIS A 280 17.29 -0.25 -1.14
C HIS A 280 17.64 0.90 -0.18
N VAL A 281 18.79 1.55 -0.34
CA VAL A 281 19.12 2.78 0.40
C VAL A 281 18.13 3.88 0.03
N ALA A 282 17.83 4.06 -1.27
CA ALA A 282 16.86 5.04 -1.76
C ALA A 282 15.47 4.85 -1.14
N VAL A 283 15.02 3.59 -1.05
CA VAL A 283 13.75 3.20 -0.43
C VAL A 283 13.73 3.56 1.05
N GLY A 284 14.85 3.32 1.75
CA GLY A 284 15.01 3.68 3.16
C GLY A 284 14.79 5.16 3.46
N TYR A 285 15.11 6.04 2.51
CA TYR A 285 14.94 7.48 2.66
C TYR A 285 13.49 7.95 2.47
N LEU A 286 12.59 7.13 1.93
CA LEU A 286 11.17 7.48 1.87
C LEU A 286 10.56 7.67 3.26
N GLY A 287 11.17 7.09 4.30
CA GLY A 287 10.70 7.13 5.69
C GLY A 287 11.15 8.32 6.53
N ASP A 288 12.04 9.19 6.04
CA ASP A 288 12.66 10.26 6.84
C ASP A 288 12.12 11.65 6.45
N ASP A 289 11.10 12.11 7.16
CA ASP A 289 10.40 13.39 6.93
C ASP A 289 11.29 14.62 7.13
N ASP A 290 12.24 14.55 8.08
CA ASP A 290 13.00 15.72 8.55
C ASP A 290 14.21 16.03 7.64
N ASN A 291 14.77 15.01 6.99
CA ASN A 291 15.95 15.15 6.12
C ASN A 291 15.72 14.68 4.68
N TYR A 292 14.46 14.53 4.28
CA TYR A 292 14.04 13.96 3.00
C TYR A 292 14.89 14.48 1.83
N PHE A 293 14.86 15.79 1.57
CA PHE A 293 15.56 16.40 0.43
C PHE A 293 17.09 16.37 0.56
N ALA A 294 17.62 16.51 1.78
CA ALA A 294 19.07 16.52 2.01
C ALA A 294 19.69 15.13 1.83
N ARG A 295 18.96 14.06 2.12
CA ARG A 295 19.45 12.68 1.96
C ARG A 295 19.36 12.21 0.52
N TYR A 296 18.29 12.56 -0.20
CA TYR A 296 18.16 12.20 -1.62
C TYR A 296 19.22 12.86 -2.49
N SER A 297 19.64 14.10 -2.20
CA SER A 297 20.75 14.74 -2.92
C SER A 297 22.11 14.08 -2.66
N SER A 298 22.26 13.40 -1.51
CA SER A 298 23.47 12.64 -1.17
C SER A 298 23.46 11.18 -1.66
N LEU A 299 22.36 10.73 -2.27
CA LEU A 299 22.22 9.35 -2.71
C LEU A 299 23.03 9.08 -3.98
N GLU A 300 24.07 8.26 -3.86
CA GLU A 300 24.87 7.82 -5.00
C GLU A 300 24.17 6.69 -5.77
N LEU A 301 23.26 7.06 -6.66
CA LEU A 301 22.70 6.13 -7.65
C LEU A 301 23.62 6.02 -8.88
N PRO A 302 23.68 4.85 -9.53
CA PRO A 302 24.30 4.70 -10.84
C PRO A 302 23.72 5.69 -11.85
N THR A 303 24.53 6.10 -12.83
CA THR A 303 24.04 6.95 -13.92
C THR A 303 23.13 6.19 -14.87
N MET A 304 22.26 6.91 -15.60
CA MET A 304 21.38 6.28 -16.59
C MET A 304 22.17 5.56 -17.70
N ALA A 305 23.30 6.13 -18.13
CA ALA A 305 24.17 5.51 -19.12
C ALA A 305 24.80 4.20 -18.62
N GLU A 306 25.22 4.15 -17.35
CA GLU A 306 25.73 2.93 -16.73
C GLU A 306 24.66 1.84 -16.64
N LEU A 307 23.41 2.21 -16.35
CA LEU A 307 22.30 1.26 -16.28
C LEU A 307 21.92 0.71 -17.66
N VAL A 308 21.90 1.54 -18.70
CA VAL A 308 21.70 1.09 -20.09
C VAL A 308 22.82 0.13 -20.51
N ALA A 309 24.08 0.49 -20.23
CA ALA A 309 25.21 -0.40 -20.51
C ALA A 309 25.14 -1.71 -19.72
N LEU A 310 24.66 -1.66 -18.47
CA LEU A 310 24.49 -2.84 -17.62
C LEU A 310 23.36 -3.74 -18.14
N GLN A 311 22.25 -3.17 -18.61
CA GLN A 311 21.14 -3.90 -19.22
C GLN A 311 21.61 -4.72 -20.43
N VAL A 312 22.33 -4.09 -21.36
CA VAL A 312 22.92 -4.78 -22.53
C VAL A 312 23.87 -5.91 -22.10
N GLN A 313 24.64 -5.70 -21.03
CA GLN A 313 25.51 -6.76 -20.50
C GLN A 313 24.72 -7.92 -19.87
N VAL A 314 23.62 -7.64 -19.19
CA VAL A 314 22.73 -8.68 -18.63
C VAL A 314 22.09 -9.49 -19.76
N GLU A 315 21.65 -8.84 -20.84
CA GLU A 315 21.08 -9.49 -22.02
C GLU A 315 22.07 -10.40 -22.75
N GLY A 316 23.35 -10.01 -22.80
CA GLY A 316 24.43 -10.81 -23.41
C GLY A 316 25.09 -11.85 -22.49
N ALA A 317 24.76 -11.86 -21.20
CA ALA A 317 25.40 -12.74 -20.22
C ALA A 317 24.80 -14.16 -20.23
N LYS A 318 25.64 -15.16 -19.91
CA LYS A 318 25.20 -16.55 -19.72
C LYS A 318 24.57 -16.72 -18.34
N LEU A 319 23.35 -16.22 -18.17
CA LEU A 319 22.55 -16.34 -16.94
C LEU A 319 21.42 -17.35 -17.14
N THR A 320 20.90 -17.91 -16.05
CA THR A 320 19.60 -18.62 -16.14
C THR A 320 18.49 -17.60 -16.45
N PRO A 321 17.39 -18.02 -17.08
CA PRO A 321 16.28 -17.11 -17.40
C PRO A 321 15.80 -16.31 -16.18
N THR A 322 15.59 -16.97 -15.04
CA THR A 322 15.18 -16.33 -13.78
C THR A 322 16.19 -15.29 -13.28
N GLN A 323 17.49 -15.59 -13.34
CA GLN A 323 18.54 -14.65 -12.94
C GLN A 323 18.60 -13.45 -13.88
N GLN A 324 18.44 -13.68 -15.18
CA GLN A 324 18.40 -12.62 -16.18
C GLN A 324 17.22 -11.68 -15.92
N THR A 325 16.02 -12.24 -15.74
CA THR A 325 14.81 -11.48 -15.38
C THR A 325 15.02 -10.67 -14.10
N GLY A 326 15.56 -11.29 -13.05
CA GLY A 326 15.84 -10.58 -11.79
C GLY A 326 16.86 -9.44 -11.96
N CYS A 327 17.91 -9.66 -12.75
CA CYS A 327 18.89 -8.60 -13.06
C CYS A 327 18.25 -7.43 -13.82
N LEU A 328 17.43 -7.72 -14.84
CA LEU A 328 16.72 -6.70 -15.62
C LEU A 328 15.75 -5.91 -14.73
N ALA A 329 15.00 -6.59 -13.86
CA ALA A 329 14.12 -5.94 -12.92
C ALA A 329 14.87 -5.01 -11.95
N VAL A 330 16.02 -5.42 -11.41
CA VAL A 330 16.88 -4.56 -10.57
C VAL A 330 17.32 -3.30 -11.32
N VAL A 331 17.70 -3.43 -12.59
CA VAL A 331 18.09 -2.28 -13.42
C VAL A 331 16.91 -1.34 -13.66
N LEU A 332 15.76 -1.87 -14.10
CA LEU A 332 14.55 -1.08 -14.38
C LEU A 332 14.01 -0.40 -13.12
N ARG A 333 14.12 -1.08 -11.97
CA ARG A 333 13.83 -0.54 -10.65
C ARG A 333 14.69 0.69 -10.35
N CYS A 334 16.02 0.55 -10.48
CA CYS A 334 16.94 1.66 -10.23
C CYS A 334 16.72 2.84 -11.19
N ARG A 335 16.35 2.58 -12.45
CA ARG A 335 16.01 3.64 -13.41
C ARG A 335 14.80 4.45 -12.94
N ALA A 336 13.74 3.79 -12.46
CA ALA A 336 12.58 4.47 -11.88
C ALA A 336 13.00 5.35 -10.69
N TRP A 337 13.84 4.82 -9.79
CA TRP A 337 14.35 5.58 -8.65
C TRP A 337 15.20 6.80 -9.03
N ILE A 338 15.99 6.73 -10.11
CA ILE A 338 16.73 7.90 -10.64
C ILE A 338 15.76 8.97 -11.14
N HIS A 339 14.76 8.60 -11.93
CA HIS A 339 13.75 9.55 -12.42
C HIS A 339 12.97 10.19 -11.27
N PHE A 340 12.53 9.37 -10.31
CA PHE A 340 11.83 9.81 -9.12
C PHE A 340 12.67 10.80 -8.30
N THR A 341 13.93 10.45 -8.01
CA THR A 341 14.86 11.30 -7.25
C THR A 341 15.09 12.64 -7.95
N ARG A 342 15.28 12.65 -9.27
CA ARG A 342 15.43 13.89 -10.04
C ARG A 342 14.20 14.79 -9.93
N CYS A 343 13.00 14.22 -10.04
CA CYS A 343 11.75 14.99 -9.96
C CYS A 343 11.54 15.54 -8.54
N ILE A 344 11.89 14.78 -7.50
CA ILE A 344 11.85 15.25 -6.12
C ILE A 344 12.82 16.40 -5.88
N THR A 345 14.06 16.26 -6.32
CA THR A 345 15.07 17.33 -6.17
C THR A 345 14.60 18.60 -6.88
N GLN A 346 14.02 18.47 -8.08
CA GLN A 346 13.43 19.60 -8.79
C GLN A 346 12.28 20.26 -7.99
N CYS A 347 11.36 19.47 -7.41
CA CYS A 347 10.32 20.00 -6.53
C CYS A 347 10.91 20.70 -5.30
N ALA A 348 11.96 20.14 -4.69
CA ALA A 348 12.62 20.71 -3.52
C ALA A 348 13.28 22.06 -3.83
N GLU A 349 13.96 22.15 -4.97
CA GLU A 349 14.61 23.37 -5.42
C GLU A 349 13.59 24.48 -5.70
N ALA A 350 12.45 24.10 -6.29
CA ALA A 350 11.34 24.99 -6.59
C ALA A 350 10.69 25.62 -5.34
N GLU A 351 10.86 25.03 -4.16
CA GLU A 351 10.28 25.55 -2.92
C GLU A 351 10.71 27.00 -2.63
N ARG A 352 11.94 27.35 -3.04
CA ARG A 352 12.55 28.67 -2.84
C ARG A 352 12.14 29.71 -3.88
N ASP A 353 11.46 29.29 -4.94
CA ASP A 353 11.07 30.16 -6.03
C ASP A 353 9.78 30.94 -5.73
N GLU A 354 9.58 32.03 -6.47
CA GLU A 354 8.30 32.73 -6.49
C GLU A 354 7.19 31.80 -7.01
N GLU A 355 5.96 32.01 -6.54
CA GLU A 355 4.86 31.08 -6.77
C GLU A 355 4.65 30.68 -8.25
N PRO A 356 4.61 31.59 -9.24
CA PRO A 356 4.43 31.18 -10.64
C PRO A 356 5.54 30.25 -11.14
N THR A 357 6.79 30.56 -10.81
CA THR A 357 7.97 29.76 -11.17
C THR A 357 7.97 28.42 -10.45
N ARG A 358 7.64 28.43 -9.15
CA ARG A 358 7.50 27.22 -8.33
C ARG A 358 6.45 26.27 -8.91
N LEU A 359 5.25 26.78 -9.20
CA LEU A 359 4.16 25.98 -9.76
C LEU A 359 4.54 25.38 -11.12
N ALA A 360 5.15 26.17 -12.01
CA ALA A 360 5.62 25.69 -13.31
C ALA A 360 6.71 24.62 -13.17
N SER A 361 7.67 24.80 -12.26
CA SER A 361 8.74 23.83 -12.02
C SER A 361 8.21 22.51 -11.46
N VAL A 362 7.25 22.56 -10.52
CA VAL A 362 6.62 21.35 -9.97
C VAL A 362 5.77 20.62 -11.03
N ASP A 363 5.04 21.35 -11.87
CA ASP A 363 4.25 20.77 -12.96
C ASP A 363 5.13 20.08 -14.02
N ASP A 364 6.26 20.70 -14.38
CA ASP A 364 7.27 20.12 -15.25
C ASP A 364 7.89 18.85 -14.63
N ALA A 365 8.24 18.87 -13.34
CA ALA A 365 8.73 17.68 -12.63
C ALA A 365 7.71 16.53 -12.67
N ARG A 366 6.42 16.81 -12.46
CA ARG A 366 5.34 15.82 -12.55
C ARG A 366 5.17 15.27 -13.95
N SER A 367 5.25 16.12 -14.97
CA SER A 367 5.15 15.72 -16.37
C SER A 367 6.31 14.81 -16.77
N LYS A 368 7.55 15.20 -16.42
CA LYS A 368 8.75 14.37 -16.64
C LYS A 368 8.67 13.00 -15.96
N TRP A 369 8.13 12.94 -14.73
CA TRP A 369 7.91 11.68 -14.05
C TRP A 369 6.90 10.80 -14.79
N ARG A 370 5.76 11.36 -15.19
CA ARG A 370 4.73 10.63 -15.94
C ARG A 370 5.29 10.04 -17.23
N ASP A 371 6.01 10.85 -18.01
CA ASP A 371 6.62 10.40 -19.27
C ASP A 371 7.65 9.27 -19.02
N ALA A 372 8.45 9.40 -17.96
CA ALA A 372 9.38 8.36 -17.55
C ALA A 372 8.67 7.06 -17.13
N CYS A 373 7.55 7.15 -16.40
CA CYS A 373 6.75 6.00 -16.03
C CYS A 373 6.20 5.28 -17.26
N LEU A 374 5.65 6.01 -18.24
CA LEU A 374 5.12 5.42 -19.48
C LEU A 374 6.22 4.71 -20.28
N ALA A 375 7.39 5.33 -20.39
CA ALA A 375 8.53 4.72 -21.07
C ALA A 375 9.02 3.45 -20.35
N LEU A 376 9.13 3.50 -19.02
CA LEU A 376 9.56 2.34 -18.21
C LEU A 376 8.52 1.22 -18.22
N ASP A 377 7.24 1.54 -18.28
CA ASP A 377 6.15 0.56 -18.31
C ASP A 377 6.16 -0.24 -19.63
N ALA A 378 6.31 0.45 -20.76
CA ALA A 378 6.46 -0.20 -22.07
C ALA A 378 7.69 -1.12 -22.09
N GLU A 379 8.81 -0.67 -21.51
CA GLU A 379 10.04 -1.45 -21.45
C GLU A 379 9.94 -2.65 -20.50
N ARG A 380 9.33 -2.48 -19.32
CA ARG A 380 9.07 -3.59 -18.38
C ARG A 380 8.18 -4.65 -19.01
N THR A 381 7.12 -4.23 -19.70
CA THR A 381 6.22 -5.14 -20.40
C THR A 381 6.99 -5.95 -21.44
N ALA A 382 7.84 -5.30 -22.25
CA ALA A 382 8.64 -5.97 -23.27
C ALA A 382 9.68 -6.95 -22.69
N LEU A 383 10.32 -6.60 -21.57
CA LEU A 383 11.44 -7.38 -21.01
C LEU A 383 11.01 -8.45 -20.00
N LEU A 384 9.86 -8.28 -19.35
CA LEU A 384 9.44 -9.09 -18.19
C LEU A 384 8.08 -9.78 -18.40
N GLU A 385 7.56 -9.82 -19.65
CA GLU A 385 6.26 -10.41 -20.00
C GLU A 385 6.07 -11.83 -19.42
N HIS A 386 7.14 -12.63 -19.41
CA HIS A 386 7.10 -14.02 -18.96
C HIS A 386 7.15 -14.20 -17.44
N THR A 387 7.22 -13.12 -16.66
CA THR A 387 7.28 -13.16 -15.19
C THR A 387 6.24 -12.18 -14.60
N PRO A 388 4.95 -12.56 -14.58
CA PRO A 388 3.88 -11.64 -14.17
C PRO A 388 4.00 -11.18 -12.72
N SER A 389 4.64 -11.96 -11.85
CA SER A 389 4.85 -11.61 -10.44
C SER A 389 5.77 -10.40 -10.27
N ILE A 390 6.90 -10.36 -10.98
CA ILE A 390 7.85 -9.24 -10.90
C ILE A 390 7.31 -8.00 -11.60
N LEU A 391 6.61 -8.18 -12.73
CA LEU A 391 5.98 -7.09 -13.47
C LEU A 391 4.93 -6.38 -12.61
N ALA A 392 3.98 -7.13 -12.05
CA ALA A 392 2.93 -6.58 -11.17
C ALA A 392 3.50 -5.89 -9.93
N TRP A 393 4.63 -6.38 -9.40
CA TRP A 393 5.28 -5.73 -8.26
C TRP A 393 5.98 -4.43 -8.65
N LEU A 394 6.62 -4.37 -9.82
CA LEU A 394 7.22 -3.14 -10.34
C LEU A 394 6.16 -2.08 -10.66
N GLU A 395 4.98 -2.50 -11.14
CA GLU A 395 3.81 -1.62 -11.30
C GLU A 395 3.35 -1.04 -9.95
N LEU A 396 3.26 -1.87 -8.91
CA LEU A 396 2.95 -1.43 -7.55
C LEU A 396 3.96 -0.40 -7.05
N GLU A 397 5.26 -0.69 -7.17
CA GLU A 397 6.29 0.27 -6.74
C GLU A 397 6.20 1.58 -7.52
N ASN A 398 5.96 1.52 -8.83
CA ASN A 398 5.81 2.71 -9.65
C ASN A 398 4.58 3.56 -9.25
N ALA A 399 3.44 2.91 -8.98
CA ALA A 399 2.25 3.58 -8.49
C ALA A 399 2.48 4.22 -7.11
N ALA A 400 3.23 3.55 -6.23
CA ALA A 400 3.57 4.09 -4.92
C ALA A 400 4.52 5.29 -5.01
N LEU A 401 5.52 5.25 -5.90
CA LEU A 401 6.40 6.39 -6.17
C LEU A 401 5.62 7.57 -6.76
N ASP A 402 4.69 7.30 -7.67
CA ASP A 402 3.82 8.34 -8.23
C ASP A 402 2.97 9.01 -7.15
N GLN A 403 2.39 8.22 -6.24
CA GLN A 403 1.67 8.73 -5.07
C GLN A 403 2.55 9.58 -4.16
N VAL A 404 3.80 9.17 -3.90
CA VAL A 404 4.74 9.95 -3.09
C VAL A 404 5.03 11.30 -3.75
N LEU A 405 5.37 11.29 -5.04
CA LEU A 405 5.70 12.51 -5.78
C LEU A 405 4.49 13.46 -5.87
N SER A 406 3.27 12.94 -6.06
CA SER A 406 2.04 13.73 -6.01
C SER A 406 1.84 14.41 -4.65
N GLY A 407 2.10 13.71 -3.54
CA GLY A 407 2.03 14.29 -2.21
C GLY A 407 3.04 15.42 -2.01
N ILE A 408 4.28 15.22 -2.46
CA ILE A 408 5.35 16.22 -2.37
C ILE A 408 5.04 17.45 -3.23
N ALA A 409 4.54 17.24 -4.46
CA ALA A 409 4.14 18.33 -5.34
C ALA A 409 3.07 19.22 -4.69
N LEU A 410 2.07 18.63 -4.05
CA LEU A 410 1.06 19.39 -3.30
C LEU A 410 1.66 20.10 -2.08
N GLN A 411 2.53 19.42 -1.33
CA GLN A 411 3.16 20.01 -0.15
C GLN A 411 4.06 21.21 -0.49
N VAL A 412 4.90 21.10 -1.52
CA VAL A 412 5.79 22.20 -1.97
C VAL A 412 4.98 23.40 -2.44
N THR A 413 3.85 23.17 -3.12
CA THR A 413 3.05 24.25 -3.70
C THR A 413 2.15 24.94 -2.69
N LEU A 414 1.57 24.19 -1.74
CA LEU A 414 0.75 24.71 -0.65
C LEU A 414 1.59 25.22 0.54
N GLY A 415 2.85 24.81 0.62
CA GLY A 415 3.79 25.11 1.70
C GLY A 415 3.60 24.25 2.95
N TRP A 416 4.63 24.18 3.80
CA TRP A 416 4.62 23.42 5.07
C TRP A 416 3.50 23.80 6.04
N GLY A 417 2.92 25.00 5.83
CA GLY A 417 1.85 25.64 6.59
C GLY A 417 0.42 25.19 6.26
N PHE A 418 0.19 24.41 5.19
CA PHE A 418 -1.16 24.20 4.68
C PHE A 418 -2.07 23.37 5.60
N THR A 419 -3.33 23.77 5.70
CA THR A 419 -4.39 23.05 6.42
C THR A 419 -5.41 22.48 5.42
N PRO A 420 -6.17 21.44 5.79
CA PRO A 420 -7.30 20.98 4.98
C PRO A 420 -8.28 22.11 4.65
N ASP A 421 -8.51 23.04 5.59
CA ASP A 421 -9.38 24.21 5.39
C ASP A 421 -8.82 25.15 4.31
N PHE A 422 -7.51 25.45 4.34
CA PHE A 422 -6.87 26.26 3.30
C PHE A 422 -6.95 25.59 1.93
N PHE A 423 -6.67 24.29 1.85
CA PHE A 423 -6.80 23.53 0.60
C PHE A 423 -8.23 23.58 0.05
N HIS A 424 -9.22 23.43 0.92
CA HIS A 424 -10.63 23.56 0.57
C HIS A 424 -10.99 24.99 0.08
N ASP A 425 -10.47 26.03 0.74
CA ASP A 425 -10.72 27.42 0.34
C ASP A 425 -10.05 27.76 -1.00
N VAL A 426 -8.89 27.18 -1.30
CA VAL A 426 -8.26 27.25 -2.63
C VAL A 426 -9.15 26.57 -3.67
N ILE A 427 -9.68 25.38 -3.39
CA ILE A 427 -10.61 24.69 -4.32
C ILE A 427 -11.89 25.51 -4.55
N LYS A 428 -12.42 26.17 -3.52
CA LYS A 428 -13.58 27.06 -3.63
C LYS A 428 -13.27 28.41 -4.26
N ARG A 429 -12.02 28.66 -4.65
CA ARG A 429 -11.53 29.94 -5.18
C ARG A 429 -11.76 31.12 -4.22
N THR A 430 -11.83 30.84 -2.92
CA THR A 430 -11.94 31.85 -1.86
C THR A 430 -10.59 32.19 -1.23
N ALA A 431 -9.55 31.39 -1.53
CA ALA A 431 -8.16 31.63 -1.14
C ALA A 431 -7.19 31.25 -2.27
N GLY A 432 -5.91 31.62 -2.12
CA GLY A 432 -4.84 31.35 -3.08
C GLY A 432 -4.90 32.22 -4.33
N SER A 433 -3.81 32.25 -5.09
CA SER A 433 -3.76 32.93 -6.39
C SER A 433 -4.51 32.14 -7.47
N ALA A 434 -4.82 32.77 -8.59
CA ALA A 434 -5.40 32.09 -9.75
C ALA A 434 -4.51 30.94 -10.28
N ASN A 435 -3.19 31.11 -10.23
CA ASN A 435 -2.23 30.09 -10.66
C ASN A 435 -2.26 28.89 -9.71
N LEU A 436 -2.28 29.13 -8.39
CA LEU A 436 -2.38 28.06 -7.40
C LEU A 436 -3.71 27.31 -7.53
N GLN A 437 -4.81 28.03 -7.72
CA GLN A 437 -6.13 27.42 -7.94
C GLN A 437 -6.15 26.52 -9.18
N ALA A 438 -5.56 26.98 -10.29
CA ALA A 438 -5.44 26.19 -11.52
C ALA A 438 -4.57 24.95 -11.31
N PHE A 439 -3.44 25.10 -10.61
CA PHE A 439 -2.56 23.98 -10.28
C PHE A 439 -3.28 22.92 -9.42
N ILE A 440 -3.96 23.33 -8.36
CA ILE A 440 -4.67 22.42 -7.45
C ILE A 440 -5.84 21.71 -8.15
N ALA A 441 -6.52 22.37 -9.09
CA ALA A 441 -7.58 21.74 -9.89
C ALA A 441 -7.07 20.55 -10.71
N ILE A 442 -5.79 20.56 -11.12
CA ILE A 442 -5.15 19.48 -11.87
C ILE A 442 -4.55 18.44 -10.92
N HIS A 443 -3.69 18.87 -9.98
CA HIS A 443 -2.87 17.97 -9.18
C HIS A 443 -3.55 17.42 -7.92
N GLY A 444 -4.59 18.10 -7.41
CA GLY A 444 -5.39 17.62 -6.29
C GLY A 444 -6.03 16.25 -6.55
N PRO A 445 -6.78 16.08 -7.66
CA PRO A 445 -7.32 14.79 -8.08
C PRO A 445 -6.25 13.73 -8.31
N THR A 446 -5.08 14.11 -8.85
CA THR A 446 -3.98 13.17 -9.14
C THR A 446 -3.48 12.46 -7.88
N LEU A 447 -3.41 13.11 -6.72
CA LEU A 447 -3.03 12.41 -5.48
C LEU A 447 -4.03 11.29 -5.12
N ALA A 448 -5.34 11.54 -5.30
CA ALA A 448 -6.36 10.54 -5.03
C ALA A 448 -6.26 9.39 -6.03
N GLU A 449 -6.07 9.70 -7.32
CA GLU A 449 -5.93 8.72 -8.39
C GLU A 449 -4.72 7.81 -8.20
N THR A 450 -3.56 8.38 -7.86
CA THR A 450 -2.33 7.62 -7.64
C THR A 450 -2.41 6.70 -6.43
N ALA A 451 -3.08 7.12 -5.35
CA ALA A 451 -3.37 6.24 -4.21
C ALA A 451 -4.37 5.13 -4.58
N GLU A 452 -5.39 5.42 -5.40
CA GLU A 452 -6.31 4.41 -5.93
C GLU A 452 -5.56 3.38 -6.79
N CYS A 453 -4.65 3.83 -7.66
CA CYS A 453 -3.78 2.99 -8.48
C CYS A 453 -2.87 2.11 -7.61
N ALA A 454 -2.23 2.66 -6.57
CA ALA A 454 -1.38 1.87 -5.67
C ALA A 454 -2.17 0.77 -4.93
N LEU A 455 -3.41 1.07 -4.50
CA LEU A 455 -4.31 0.04 -3.94
C LEU A 455 -4.72 -1.00 -4.99
N ALA A 456 -5.02 -0.58 -6.22
CA ALA A 456 -5.35 -1.48 -7.32
C ALA A 456 -4.18 -2.41 -7.65
N SER A 457 -2.97 -1.88 -7.80
CA SER A 457 -1.75 -2.67 -8.01
C SER A 457 -1.48 -3.63 -6.85
N THR A 458 -1.67 -3.18 -5.60
CA THR A 458 -1.58 -4.09 -4.43
C THR A 458 -2.62 -5.20 -4.52
N SER A 459 -3.84 -4.90 -4.93
CA SER A 459 -4.91 -5.90 -5.06
C SER A 459 -4.67 -6.90 -6.19
N ASN A 460 -3.93 -6.49 -7.22
CA ASN A 460 -3.65 -7.28 -8.42
C ASN A 460 -2.38 -8.13 -8.32
N LEU A 461 -1.59 -8.02 -7.25
CA LEU A 461 -0.41 -8.87 -7.07
C LEU A 461 -0.81 -10.36 -7.14
N PRO A 462 -0.13 -11.17 -7.97
CA PRO A 462 -0.29 -12.61 -7.98
C PRO A 462 -0.16 -13.24 -6.58
N ARG A 463 -1.01 -14.22 -6.29
CA ARG A 463 -1.06 -14.88 -4.97
C ARG A 463 -0.06 -16.03 -4.90
N GLY A 464 0.45 -16.29 -3.70
CA GLY A 464 1.38 -17.40 -3.47
C GLY A 464 2.81 -17.16 -3.97
N GLU A 465 3.10 -15.93 -4.39
CA GLU A 465 4.42 -15.52 -4.86
C GLU A 465 5.28 -14.91 -3.76
N LEU A 466 6.60 -15.05 -3.92
CA LEU A 466 7.58 -14.40 -3.04
C LEU A 466 7.70 -12.93 -3.43
N TYR A 467 7.48 -12.04 -2.47
CA TYR A 467 7.63 -10.59 -2.64
C TYR A 467 8.55 -10.00 -1.56
N PRO A 468 9.13 -8.81 -1.80
CA PRO A 468 9.67 -7.93 -0.75
C PRO A 468 8.56 -7.47 0.20
N THR A 469 8.03 -8.37 1.03
CA THR A 469 6.75 -8.21 1.76
C THR A 469 6.69 -6.94 2.60
N ALA A 470 7.78 -6.54 3.24
CA ALA A 470 7.83 -5.30 4.02
C ALA A 470 7.60 -4.06 3.14
N LEU A 471 8.20 -3.99 1.96
CA LEU A 471 8.01 -2.88 1.02
C LEU A 471 6.59 -2.89 0.43
N THR A 472 6.11 -4.06 0.03
CA THR A 472 4.73 -4.22 -0.46
C THR A 472 3.71 -3.72 0.58
N CYS A 473 3.90 -4.10 1.84
CA CYS A 473 3.06 -3.68 2.96
C CYS A 473 3.14 -2.16 3.20
N THR A 474 4.33 -1.58 3.14
CA THR A 474 4.56 -0.14 3.29
C THR A 474 3.84 0.66 2.21
N TYR A 475 3.99 0.27 0.94
CA TYR A 475 3.29 0.92 -0.19
C TYR A 475 1.77 0.79 -0.04
N GLY A 476 1.28 -0.39 0.30
CA GLY A 476 -0.14 -0.61 0.56
C GLY A 476 -0.68 0.26 1.70
N VAL A 477 0.00 0.29 2.86
CA VAL A 477 -0.40 1.11 4.02
C VAL A 477 -0.45 2.59 3.67
N ARG A 478 0.56 3.11 2.98
CA ARG A 478 0.55 4.50 2.53
C ARG A 478 -0.67 4.82 1.67
N ALA A 479 -1.00 3.93 0.73
CA ALA A 479 -2.18 4.09 -0.13
C ALA A 479 -3.50 4.01 0.68
N PHE A 480 -3.59 3.15 1.69
CA PHE A 480 -4.72 3.11 2.62
C PHE A 480 -4.90 4.41 3.42
N LEU A 481 -3.81 4.96 3.94
CA LEU A 481 -3.84 6.20 4.73
C LEU A 481 -4.23 7.41 3.87
N THR A 482 -3.66 7.55 2.67
CA THR A 482 -4.12 8.60 1.73
C THR A 482 -5.57 8.40 1.34
N GLY A 483 -6.02 7.16 1.13
CA GLY A 483 -7.43 6.86 0.91
C GLY A 483 -8.32 7.28 2.08
N LEU A 484 -7.88 7.10 3.33
CA LEU A 484 -8.58 7.57 4.53
C LEU A 484 -8.68 9.10 4.56
N GLU A 485 -7.58 9.80 4.27
CA GLU A 485 -7.51 11.27 4.21
C GLU A 485 -8.44 11.84 3.15
N VAL A 486 -8.46 11.25 1.95
CA VAL A 486 -9.38 11.64 0.87
C VAL A 486 -10.84 11.51 1.31
N HIS A 487 -11.21 10.40 1.98
CA HIS A 487 -12.57 10.22 2.48
C HIS A 487 -12.90 11.20 3.61
N ALA A 488 -11.96 11.44 4.53
CA ALA A 488 -12.12 12.40 5.62
C ALA A 488 -12.40 13.81 5.07
N GLY A 489 -11.56 14.27 4.12
CA GLY A 489 -11.71 15.56 3.48
C GLY A 489 -13.04 15.70 2.74
N CYS A 490 -13.39 14.70 1.91
CA CYS A 490 -14.67 14.71 1.19
C CYS A 490 -15.88 14.83 2.12
N LEU A 491 -15.90 14.01 3.18
CA LEU A 491 -16.99 14.00 4.15
C LEU A 491 -17.06 15.29 4.98
N LYS A 492 -15.91 15.88 5.36
CA LYS A 492 -15.87 17.12 6.14
C LYS A 492 -16.45 18.28 5.36
N PHE A 493 -15.91 18.51 4.17
CA PHE A 493 -16.12 19.77 3.45
C PHE A 493 -17.31 19.76 2.51
N TRP A 494 -17.69 18.57 2.01
CA TRP A 494 -18.80 18.43 1.06
C TRP A 494 -19.95 17.56 1.59
N GLY A 495 -19.79 16.91 2.75
CA GLY A 495 -20.81 16.05 3.32
C GLY A 495 -21.09 14.77 2.51
N VAL A 496 -20.26 14.47 1.51
CA VAL A 496 -20.40 13.34 0.60
C VAL A 496 -19.08 12.56 0.51
N GLY A 497 -19.15 11.29 0.11
CA GLY A 497 -17.96 10.49 -0.15
C GLY A 497 -17.19 10.99 -1.38
N PRO A 498 -15.94 10.54 -1.57
CA PRO A 498 -15.15 10.91 -2.74
C PRO A 498 -15.79 10.39 -4.03
N PRO A 499 -15.43 10.99 -5.19
CA PRO A 499 -15.75 10.41 -6.48
C PRO A 499 -15.33 8.93 -6.53
N ARG A 500 -16.13 8.12 -7.22
CA ARG A 500 -15.87 6.66 -7.35
C ARG A 500 -15.73 5.91 -6.01
N GLU A 501 -16.42 6.32 -4.94
CA GLU A 501 -16.39 5.64 -3.63
C GLU A 501 -16.62 4.11 -3.71
N VAL A 502 -17.41 3.64 -4.69
CA VAL A 502 -17.60 2.20 -4.94
C VAL A 502 -16.29 1.52 -5.32
N VAL A 503 -15.48 2.15 -6.18
CA VAL A 503 -14.19 1.66 -6.63
C VAL A 503 -13.21 1.65 -5.46
N TRP A 504 -13.08 2.76 -4.72
CA TRP A 504 -12.28 2.83 -3.49
C TRP A 504 -12.55 1.68 -2.53
N ARG A 505 -13.84 1.43 -2.21
CA ARG A 505 -14.22 0.31 -1.32
C ARG A 505 -13.87 -1.06 -1.90
N SER A 506 -13.88 -1.21 -3.22
CA SER A 506 -13.50 -2.45 -3.90
C SER A 506 -11.99 -2.67 -3.82
N VAL A 507 -11.19 -1.67 -4.24
CA VAL A 507 -9.72 -1.78 -4.26
C VAL A 507 -9.15 -1.87 -2.85
N MET A 508 -9.67 -1.11 -1.88
CA MET A 508 -9.29 -1.25 -0.46
C MET A 508 -9.59 -2.65 0.09
N ARG A 509 -10.69 -3.28 -0.34
CA ARG A 509 -10.99 -4.65 0.07
C ARG A 509 -10.01 -5.64 -0.57
N GLY A 510 -9.76 -5.48 -1.86
CA GLY A 510 -8.80 -6.31 -2.61
C GLY A 510 -7.39 -6.21 -2.03
N ALA A 511 -6.88 -5.00 -1.84
CA ALA A 511 -5.58 -4.74 -1.24
C ALA A 511 -5.45 -5.33 0.18
N ALA A 512 -6.49 -5.19 1.00
CA ALA A 512 -6.50 -5.77 2.36
C ALA A 512 -6.51 -7.32 2.34
N GLU A 513 -7.17 -7.92 1.34
CA GLU A 513 -7.09 -9.37 1.11
C GLU A 513 -5.69 -9.79 0.73
N THR A 514 -5.08 -9.11 -0.24
CA THR A 514 -3.73 -9.42 -0.70
C THR A 514 -2.71 -9.25 0.42
N ILE A 515 -2.71 -8.13 1.15
CA ILE A 515 -1.79 -7.89 2.28
C ILE A 515 -1.88 -9.02 3.31
N ARG A 516 -3.09 -9.44 3.67
CA ARG A 516 -3.29 -10.55 4.64
C ARG A 516 -2.79 -11.89 4.12
N GLN A 517 -2.75 -12.09 2.81
CA GLN A 517 -2.24 -13.31 2.19
C GLN A 517 -0.73 -13.30 1.94
N LEU A 518 -0.07 -12.14 2.07
CA LEU A 518 1.39 -12.05 1.93
C LEU A 518 2.09 -12.92 3.00
N LYS A 519 3.08 -13.68 2.55
CA LYS A 519 3.92 -14.53 3.39
C LYS A 519 5.25 -13.84 3.71
N GLY A 520 5.96 -14.34 4.73
CA GLY A 520 7.30 -13.83 5.08
C GLY A 520 7.33 -12.38 5.56
N GLY A 521 6.21 -11.89 6.12
CA GLY A 521 6.07 -10.52 6.61
C GLY A 521 5.81 -10.38 8.11
N GLY A 522 5.70 -11.49 8.84
CA GLY A 522 5.58 -11.54 10.30
C GLY A 522 4.71 -10.44 10.91
N MET A 523 5.36 -9.52 11.64
CA MET A 523 4.70 -8.38 12.28
C MET A 523 4.21 -7.32 11.29
N VAL A 524 5.00 -6.97 10.27
CA VAL A 524 4.64 -5.96 9.26
C VAL A 524 3.31 -6.29 8.57
N VAL A 525 3.09 -7.55 8.18
CA VAL A 525 1.80 -7.96 7.57
C VAL A 525 0.64 -7.82 8.56
N ARG A 526 0.82 -8.21 9.83
CA ARG A 526 -0.21 -8.08 10.87
C ARG A 526 -0.61 -6.62 11.07
N ILE A 527 0.39 -5.75 11.14
CA ILE A 527 0.24 -4.31 11.27
C ILE A 527 -0.51 -3.74 10.07
N SER A 528 -0.03 -4.01 8.86
CA SER A 528 -0.62 -3.48 7.64
C SER A 528 -2.06 -3.96 7.46
N ASN A 529 -2.35 -5.20 7.82
CA ASN A 529 -3.72 -5.72 7.85
C ASN A 529 -4.58 -5.02 8.92
N ALA A 530 -4.04 -4.73 10.11
CA ALA A 530 -4.75 -3.97 11.14
C ALA A 530 -5.07 -2.53 10.68
N VAL A 531 -4.11 -1.84 10.06
CA VAL A 531 -4.33 -0.50 9.49
C VAL A 531 -5.38 -0.56 8.38
N ALA A 532 -5.27 -1.50 7.44
CA ALA A 532 -6.24 -1.67 6.37
C ALA A 532 -7.66 -1.97 6.91
N ALA A 533 -7.78 -2.78 7.96
CA ALA A 533 -9.04 -3.05 8.62
C ALA A 533 -9.62 -1.80 9.30
N ALA A 534 -8.78 -1.06 10.04
CA ALA A 534 -9.17 0.18 10.73
C ALA A 534 -9.67 1.24 9.73
N VAL A 535 -8.96 1.46 8.63
CA VAL A 535 -9.37 2.39 7.56
C VAL A 535 -10.74 2.00 7.00
N ARG A 536 -10.90 0.73 6.63
CA ARG A 536 -12.15 0.21 6.04
C ARG A 536 -13.35 0.27 6.99
N GLU A 537 -13.13 0.21 8.29
CA GLU A 537 -14.17 0.36 9.30
C GLU A 537 -14.49 1.82 9.61
N THR A 538 -13.47 2.68 9.61
CA THR A 538 -13.58 4.10 9.95
C THR A 538 -14.40 4.87 8.91
N ILE A 539 -14.15 4.65 7.62
CA ILE A 539 -14.84 5.36 6.52
C ILE A 539 -16.39 5.20 6.61
N PRO A 540 -16.96 3.98 6.71
CA PRO A 540 -18.41 3.83 6.88
C PRO A 540 -18.97 4.47 8.16
N ARG A 541 -18.20 4.47 9.26
CA ARG A 541 -18.61 5.08 10.53
C ARG A 541 -18.74 6.60 10.39
N TRP A 542 -17.74 7.26 9.80
CA TRP A 542 -17.82 8.70 9.53
C TRP A 542 -18.97 9.05 8.61
N LYS A 543 -19.18 8.26 7.54
CA LYS A 543 -20.32 8.46 6.65
C LYS A 543 -21.66 8.36 7.36
N ALA A 544 -21.82 7.39 8.26
CA ALA A 544 -23.03 7.27 9.08
C ALA A 544 -23.21 8.47 10.02
N GLN A 545 -22.13 8.98 10.63
CA GLN A 545 -22.17 10.17 11.48
C GLN A 545 -22.61 11.43 10.70
N VAL A 546 -22.08 11.65 9.49
CA VAL A 546 -22.47 12.79 8.64
C VAL A 546 -23.94 12.73 8.23
N VAL A 547 -24.44 11.54 7.88
CA VAL A 547 -25.88 11.34 7.56
C VAL A 547 -26.78 11.58 8.79
N ASN A 548 -26.36 11.16 9.98
CA ASN A 548 -27.15 11.40 11.20
C ASN A 548 -27.17 12.89 11.58
N ARG A 549 -26.07 13.62 11.38
CA ARG A 549 -26.03 15.08 11.63
C ARG A 549 -26.97 15.85 10.70
N THR A 550 -27.07 15.45 9.44
CA THR A 550 -28.01 16.09 8.48
C THR A 550 -29.47 15.79 8.81
N GLN A 551 -29.78 14.62 9.38
CA GLN A 551 -31.15 14.29 9.82
C GLN A 551 -31.56 14.98 11.12
N HIS A 552 -30.60 15.30 12.00
CA HIS A 552 -30.85 15.94 13.29
C HIS A 552 -30.52 17.44 13.31
N ALA A 553 -30.05 18.02 12.20
CA ALA A 553 -29.96 19.46 12.08
C ALA A 553 -31.36 20.06 12.34
N PRO A 554 -31.53 20.94 13.34
CA PRO A 554 -32.83 21.51 13.66
C PRO A 554 -33.38 22.11 12.37
N ARG A 555 -34.54 21.61 11.92
CA ARG A 555 -35.30 22.23 10.83
C ARG A 555 -35.36 23.70 11.21
N ARG A 556 -34.62 24.56 10.49
CA ARG A 556 -34.72 26.01 10.64
C ARG A 556 -36.22 26.28 10.66
N ALA A 557 -36.71 26.77 11.80
CA ALA A 557 -38.09 27.19 11.91
C ALA A 557 -38.35 28.08 10.70
N SER A 558 -39.35 27.73 9.90
CA SER A 558 -39.76 28.53 8.76
C SER A 558 -39.81 29.99 9.23
N PRO A 559 -39.17 30.93 8.52
CA PRO A 559 -39.27 32.32 8.91
C PRO A 559 -40.77 32.65 9.04
N PRO A 560 -41.19 33.33 10.12
CA PRO A 560 -42.59 33.64 10.32
C PRO A 560 -43.12 34.32 9.07
N SER A 561 -44.22 33.78 8.53
CA SER A 561 -44.81 34.12 7.23
C SER A 561 -45.46 35.51 7.17
N ASP A 562 -45.15 36.41 8.10
CA ASP A 562 -45.76 37.74 8.19
C ASP A 562 -44.68 38.83 8.35
N VAL A 563 -44.01 39.17 7.26
CA VAL A 563 -43.45 40.51 7.08
C VAL A 563 -43.83 40.99 5.67
N LYS A 564 -44.92 41.75 5.60
CA LYS A 564 -45.20 42.62 4.45
C LYS A 564 -44.06 43.64 4.38
N MET A 565 -43.17 43.51 3.40
CA MET A 565 -42.31 44.61 2.99
C MET A 565 -43.08 45.47 1.98
N ASP A 566 -43.48 46.66 2.44
CA ASP A 566 -43.90 47.74 1.55
C ASP A 566 -42.70 48.25 0.74
N GLY A 567 -42.96 48.52 -0.53
CA GLY A 567 -41.95 48.78 -1.55
C GLY A 567 -41.27 50.14 -1.44
N SER A 568 -40.05 50.20 -1.99
CA SER A 568 -39.46 51.41 -2.56
C SER A 568 -38.25 51.05 -3.43
N THR A 569 -38.51 51.03 -4.73
CA THR A 569 -37.72 51.59 -5.84
C THR A 569 -36.25 51.95 -5.59
N TYR A 570 -35.34 51.34 -6.35
CA TYR A 570 -34.31 52.04 -7.14
C TYR A 570 -33.71 51.08 -8.17
N GLY A 571 -33.75 51.45 -9.44
CA GLY A 571 -33.13 50.71 -10.53
C GLY A 571 -31.92 51.45 -11.09
N SER A 572 -31.04 50.72 -11.77
CA SER A 572 -30.47 51.11 -13.07
C SER A 572 -29.69 49.96 -13.70
N ASN A 573 -30.02 49.69 -14.96
CA ASN A 573 -29.37 48.76 -15.88
C ASN A 573 -27.94 49.16 -16.24
N HIS A 574 -27.10 48.16 -16.54
CA HIS A 574 -26.17 48.26 -17.68
C HIS A 574 -26.05 46.92 -18.41
N ASN A 575 -26.22 46.98 -19.73
CA ASN A 575 -26.09 45.90 -20.70
C ASN A 575 -24.65 45.40 -20.83
N SER A 576 -24.50 44.09 -20.94
CA SER A 576 -23.31 43.39 -21.41
C SER A 576 -23.58 42.85 -22.83
N ASP A 577 -22.77 43.29 -23.79
CA ASP A 577 -22.63 42.67 -25.11
C ASP A 577 -21.54 41.59 -25.04
N GLY A 578 -21.73 40.55 -25.85
CA GLY A 578 -21.13 39.25 -25.69
C GLY A 578 -19.75 39.05 -26.33
N SER A 579 -19.03 38.09 -25.76
CA SER A 579 -18.06 37.27 -26.48
C SER A 579 -18.09 35.86 -25.87
N ASP A 580 -18.62 34.93 -26.66
CA ASP A 580 -18.66 33.50 -26.35
C ASP A 580 -17.24 32.93 -26.39
N GLN A 581 -16.68 32.68 -25.21
CA GLN A 581 -15.68 31.64 -24.99
C GLN A 581 -16.17 30.77 -23.83
N ALA A 582 -16.71 29.60 -24.18
CA ALA A 582 -17.12 28.58 -23.22
C ALA A 582 -15.90 28.12 -22.41
N THR A 583 -15.74 28.70 -21.23
CA THR A 583 -14.74 28.34 -20.22
C THR A 583 -15.49 27.62 -19.10
N VAL A 584 -15.09 26.36 -18.85
CA VAL A 584 -15.68 25.49 -17.82
C VAL A 584 -15.53 26.15 -16.43
N ALA A 585 -16.65 26.43 -15.77
CA ALA A 585 -16.72 27.23 -14.56
C ALA A 585 -17.09 26.36 -13.35
N SER A 586 -16.05 25.85 -12.67
CA SER A 586 -16.06 25.23 -11.32
C SER A 586 -16.09 23.70 -11.25
N PHE A 587 -15.42 23.17 -10.22
CA PHE A 587 -15.42 21.76 -9.81
C PHE A 587 -16.84 21.24 -9.44
N ALA A 588 -17.78 22.14 -9.10
CA ALA A 588 -19.17 21.77 -8.88
C ALA A 588 -19.89 21.41 -10.20
N GLU A 589 -19.54 22.04 -11.32
CA GLU A 589 -20.01 21.62 -12.65
C GLU A 589 -19.35 20.33 -13.11
N TRP A 590 -18.12 20.02 -12.69
CA TRP A 590 -17.50 18.70 -12.93
C TRP A 590 -18.26 17.55 -12.23
N ILE A 591 -18.76 17.78 -11.00
CA ILE A 591 -19.61 16.81 -10.29
C ILE A 591 -21.00 16.67 -10.96
N ALA A 592 -21.53 17.74 -11.55
CA ALA A 592 -22.87 17.76 -12.16
C ALA A 592 -22.90 17.38 -13.65
N GLY A 593 -21.79 17.53 -14.37
CA GLY A 593 -21.68 17.34 -15.83
C GLY A 593 -21.20 15.97 -16.28
N ILE A 594 -21.00 15.02 -15.36
CA ILE A 594 -20.83 13.61 -15.74
C ILE A 594 -22.22 13.10 -16.13
N ASP A 595 -22.43 12.85 -17.43
CA ASP A 595 -23.62 12.19 -17.93
C ASP A 595 -23.59 10.71 -17.51
N TRP A 596 -24.36 10.36 -16.49
CA TRP A 596 -24.38 9.02 -15.87
C TRP A 596 -25.18 7.96 -16.66
N HIS A 597 -25.58 8.26 -17.90
CA HIS A 597 -26.52 7.42 -18.68
C HIS A 597 -26.06 6.93 -20.07
N GLN A 598 -24.76 6.80 -20.34
CA GLN A 598 -24.28 6.03 -21.50
C GLN A 598 -23.52 4.77 -21.11
N SER A 599 -24.25 3.75 -20.64
CA SER A 599 -23.84 2.35 -20.80
C SER A 599 -25.03 1.38 -20.69
N SER A 600 -26.07 1.58 -21.50
CA SER A 600 -27.03 0.50 -21.82
C SER A 600 -27.90 0.89 -23.01
N ASN A 601 -27.35 0.79 -24.22
CA ASN A 601 -28.04 0.37 -25.44
C ASN A 601 -27.04 0.47 -26.59
N ASP A 602 -26.50 -0.68 -27.00
CA ASP A 602 -26.37 -1.06 -28.41
C ASP A 602 -25.86 -2.51 -28.49
N VAL A 603 -26.82 -3.43 -28.59
CA VAL A 603 -26.63 -4.72 -29.24
C VAL A 603 -27.74 -4.83 -30.27
N ALA A 604 -27.41 -4.70 -31.56
CA ALA A 604 -27.77 -5.63 -32.63
C ALA A 604 -27.69 -4.95 -34.00
N THR A 605 -26.80 -5.46 -34.86
CA THR A 605 -27.16 -5.65 -36.28
C THR A 605 -26.39 -6.87 -36.81
N PRO A 606 -27.00 -7.67 -37.70
CA PRO A 606 -26.72 -9.10 -37.82
C PRO A 606 -25.63 -9.40 -38.84
N MET A 607 -24.80 -10.40 -38.53
CA MET A 607 -23.97 -11.07 -39.54
C MET A 607 -24.88 -11.89 -40.47
N SER A 608 -24.99 -11.45 -41.71
CA SER A 608 -25.55 -12.20 -42.81
C SER A 608 -24.58 -13.31 -43.26
N PHE A 609 -25.09 -14.54 -43.31
CA PHE A 609 -24.45 -15.67 -43.99
C PHE A 609 -24.33 -15.37 -45.50
N GLY A 610 -23.10 -15.35 -46.00
CA GLY A 610 -22.78 -15.38 -47.42
C GLY A 610 -22.28 -16.76 -47.82
N SER A 611 -23.14 -17.52 -48.49
CA SER A 611 -22.85 -18.78 -49.16
C SER A 611 -21.75 -18.63 -50.22
N GLY A 612 -20.82 -19.57 -50.25
CA GLY A 612 -19.90 -19.74 -51.38
C GLY A 612 -20.58 -20.37 -52.60
N SER A 613 -20.13 -19.97 -53.78
CA SER A 613 -20.02 -20.85 -54.96
C SER A 613 -19.07 -20.23 -56.00
N SER A 614 -17.96 -20.95 -56.24
CA SER A 614 -17.28 -21.22 -57.52
C SER A 614 -16.93 -20.07 -58.48
N THR A 615 -15.65 -19.90 -58.83
CA THR A 615 -14.95 -20.50 -60.01
C THR A 615 -13.67 -19.73 -60.34
N GLY A 616 -12.62 -20.45 -60.73
CA GLY A 616 -11.84 -20.09 -61.93
C GLY A 616 -10.45 -19.48 -61.74
N TYR A 617 -9.45 -20.32 -62.08
CA TYR A 617 -8.04 -20.06 -62.39
C TYR A 617 -7.04 -19.86 -61.25
#